data_AF-A0AAU8I608-F1
#
_entry.id   AF-A0AAU8I608-F1
#
_cell.length_a   1.000
_cell.length_b   1.000
_cell.length_c   1.000
_cell.angle_alpha   90.00
_cell.angle_beta   90.00
_cell.angle_gamma   90.00
#
_symmetry.space_group_name_H-M   'P 1'
#
loop_
_entity.id
_entity.type
_entity.pdbx_description
1 polymer ?
#
loop_
_entity_poly.entity_id
_entity_poly.type
_entity_poly.pdbx_seq_one_letter_code
_entity_poly.pdbx_strand_id
1 'polypeptide(L)'
;MGNCRRNAIVMLCVSLALLAVAWLPLGGSDYLRGVCMGVGIGGLFMALLMWWSRGSLADSAPRALARRYYREFFPPMGAYVVVMLFWKRLLDSVDAHWLRVVVALLPALTLALVIRAVARFVRDSDELQRRIELESIAIAAGLTCGVYMAAGFLQAAQVIAVPASSAMLWVFPALCMTYGVVKVANARRYQ
;
A
#
# COMPACT_ATOMS: atom_id res chain seq x y z
N MET A 1 19.57 -20.81 0.43
CA MET A 1 18.48 -19.88 0.05
C MET A 1 18.44 -18.75 1.06
N GLY A 2 18.62 -17.48 0.67
CA GLY A 2 18.50 -16.37 1.63
C GLY A 2 17.07 -16.30 2.20
N ASN A 3 16.94 -15.90 3.47
CA ASN A 3 15.65 -15.82 4.18
C ASN A 3 14.56 -15.06 3.38
N CYS A 4 14.97 -14.06 2.59
CA CYS A 4 14.08 -13.28 1.72
C CYS A 4 13.40 -14.12 0.61
N ARG A 5 14.13 -15.03 -0.05
CA ARG A 5 13.53 -15.92 -1.07
C ARG A 5 12.57 -16.94 -0.46
N ARG A 6 12.89 -17.44 0.74
CA ARG A 6 11.99 -18.37 1.46
C ARG A 6 10.68 -17.66 1.85
N ASN A 7 10.76 -16.44 2.37
CA ASN A 7 9.59 -15.64 2.72
C ASN A 7 8.75 -15.25 1.49
N ALA A 8 9.41 -14.96 0.35
CA ALA A 8 8.72 -14.68 -0.91
C ALA A 8 7.90 -15.89 -1.40
N ILE A 9 8.44 -17.12 -1.31
CA ILE A 9 7.71 -18.35 -1.68
C ILE A 9 6.50 -18.54 -0.77
N VAL A 10 6.68 -18.37 0.55
CA VAL A 10 5.57 -18.50 1.51
C VAL A 10 4.46 -17.49 1.19
N MET A 11 4.81 -16.22 0.96
CA MET A 11 3.82 -15.21 0.57
C MET A 11 3.12 -15.54 -0.75
N LEU A 12 3.86 -16.05 -1.75
CA LEU A 12 3.29 -16.44 -3.03
C LEU A 12 2.27 -17.58 -2.86
N CYS A 13 2.61 -18.62 -2.09
CA CYS A 13 1.71 -19.73 -1.80
C CYS A 13 0.45 -19.29 -1.05
N VAL A 14 0.59 -18.44 -0.02
CA VAL A 14 -0.56 -17.89 0.73
C VAL A 14 -1.46 -17.05 -0.18
N SER A 15 -0.88 -16.23 -1.04
CA SER A 15 -1.62 -15.37 -1.96
C SER A 15 -2.38 -16.16 -3.02
N LEU A 16 -1.76 -17.20 -3.59
CA LEU A 16 -2.43 -18.13 -4.51
C LEU A 16 -3.54 -18.92 -3.83
N ALA A 17 -3.36 -19.34 -2.57
CA ALA A 17 -4.41 -20.02 -1.81
C ALA A 17 -5.62 -19.10 -1.57
N LEU A 18 -5.40 -17.84 -1.20
CA LEU A 18 -6.47 -16.86 -1.02
C LEU A 18 -7.23 -16.57 -2.33
N LEU A 19 -6.51 -16.50 -3.45
CA LEU A 19 -7.14 -16.35 -4.76
C LEU A 19 -7.93 -17.60 -5.14
N ALA A 20 -7.38 -18.80 -4.95
CA ALA A 20 -8.09 -20.04 -5.20
C ALA A 20 -9.40 -20.11 -4.39
N VAL A 21 -9.35 -19.80 -3.08
CA VAL A 21 -10.53 -19.75 -2.21
C VAL A 21 -11.56 -18.71 -2.69
N ALA A 22 -11.12 -17.57 -3.20
CA ALA A 22 -12.01 -16.55 -3.74
C ALA A 22 -12.69 -16.96 -5.06
N TRP A 23 -12.03 -17.82 -5.85
CA TRP A 23 -12.55 -18.37 -7.11
C TRP A 23 -13.42 -19.61 -6.93
N LEU A 24 -13.30 -20.33 -5.80
CA LEU A 24 -14.20 -21.44 -5.50
C LEU A 24 -15.63 -20.93 -5.23
N PRO A 25 -16.67 -21.61 -5.75
CA PRO A 25 -18.08 -21.30 -5.48
C PRO A 25 -18.50 -21.75 -4.08
N LEU A 26 -17.67 -21.45 -3.07
CA LEU A 26 -18.08 -21.52 -1.67
C LEU A 26 -19.17 -20.46 -1.49
N GLY A 27 -20.33 -20.82 -0.95
CA GLY A 27 -21.52 -19.96 -0.79
C GLY A 27 -21.35 -18.75 0.17
N GLY A 28 -20.19 -18.11 0.18
CA GLY A 28 -19.90 -16.90 0.92
C GLY A 28 -20.39 -15.63 0.21
N SER A 29 -20.62 -14.58 1.00
CA SER A 29 -21.00 -13.25 0.52
C SER A 29 -20.02 -12.71 -0.53
N ASP A 30 -20.52 -12.09 -1.60
CA ASP A 30 -19.71 -11.49 -2.67
C ASP A 30 -18.69 -10.46 -2.16
N TYR A 31 -18.98 -9.82 -1.02
CA TYR A 31 -18.06 -8.91 -0.35
C TYR A 31 -16.79 -9.62 0.16
N LEU A 32 -16.94 -10.80 0.76
CA LEU A 32 -15.81 -11.58 1.27
C LEU A 32 -14.92 -12.08 0.13
N ARG A 33 -15.53 -12.49 -1.00
CA ARG A 33 -14.78 -12.85 -2.21
C ARG A 33 -13.95 -11.67 -2.72
N GLY A 34 -14.54 -10.47 -2.78
CA GLY A 34 -13.83 -9.25 -3.17
C GLY A 34 -12.64 -8.91 -2.27
N VAL A 35 -12.81 -9.04 -0.95
CA VAL A 35 -11.70 -8.83 0.02
C VAL A 35 -10.60 -9.88 -0.18
N CYS A 36 -10.95 -11.16 -0.32
CA CYS A 36 -9.98 -12.23 -0.55
C CYS A 36 -9.20 -12.02 -1.86
N MET A 37 -9.87 -11.59 -2.94
CA MET A 37 -9.20 -11.24 -4.19
C MET A 37 -8.24 -10.07 -4.02
N GLY A 38 -8.65 -8.99 -3.34
CA GLY A 38 -7.80 -7.84 -3.09
C GLY A 38 -6.54 -8.18 -2.29
N VAL A 39 -6.70 -8.94 -1.20
CA VAL A 39 -5.58 -9.41 -0.37
C VAL A 39 -4.67 -10.36 -1.16
N GLY A 40 -5.24 -11.26 -1.96
CA GLY A 40 -4.49 -12.19 -2.79
C GLY A 40 -3.67 -11.49 -3.88
N ILE A 41 -4.25 -10.53 -4.60
CA ILE A 41 -3.54 -9.74 -5.62
C ILE A 41 -2.44 -8.90 -4.97
N GLY A 42 -2.74 -8.20 -3.86
CA GLY A 42 -1.74 -7.42 -3.12
C GLY A 42 -0.60 -8.28 -2.59
N GLY A 43 -0.91 -9.47 -2.09
CA GLY A 43 0.06 -10.45 -1.63
C GLY A 43 0.96 -11.00 -2.76
N LEU A 44 0.40 -11.27 -3.95
CA LEU A 44 1.18 -11.65 -5.13
C LEU A 44 2.13 -10.54 -5.56
N PHE A 45 1.65 -9.30 -5.62
CA PHE A 45 2.49 -8.14 -5.93
C PHE A 45 3.64 -8.00 -4.92
N MET A 46 3.33 -8.13 -3.62
CA MET A 46 4.34 -8.08 -2.57
C MET A 46 5.34 -9.24 -2.64
N ALA A 47 4.88 -10.45 -2.97
CA ALA A 47 5.73 -11.62 -3.17
C ALA A 47 6.69 -11.42 -4.34
N LEU A 48 6.21 -10.82 -5.44
CA LEU A 48 7.02 -10.49 -6.61
C LEU A 48 8.08 -9.42 -6.29
N LEU A 49 7.71 -8.38 -5.54
CA LEU A 49 8.66 -7.38 -5.05
C LEU A 49 9.73 -8.00 -4.14
N MET A 50 9.33 -8.86 -3.20
CA MET A 50 10.23 -9.58 -2.30
C MET A 50 11.17 -10.52 -3.07
N TRP A 51 10.65 -11.22 -4.07
CA TRP A 51 11.45 -12.09 -4.95
C TRP A 51 12.50 -11.31 -5.73
N TRP A 52 12.14 -10.09 -6.15
CA TRP A 52 13.02 -9.17 -6.86
C TRP A 52 13.99 -8.46 -5.92
N SER A 53 13.66 -8.27 -4.63
CA SER A 53 14.59 -7.73 -3.64
C SER A 53 15.64 -8.79 -3.24
N ARG A 54 16.87 -8.67 -3.74
CA ARG A 54 17.99 -9.51 -3.27
C ARG A 54 18.51 -8.95 -1.95
N GLY A 55 18.07 -9.54 -0.84
CA GLY A 55 18.53 -9.54 0.56
C GLY A 55 19.54 -8.56 1.16
N SER A 56 20.46 -7.90 0.44
CA SER A 56 21.63 -7.28 1.10
C SER A 56 21.33 -6.00 1.90
N LEU A 57 20.35 -5.18 1.51
CA LEU A 57 20.07 -3.88 2.17
C LEU A 57 18.86 -3.89 3.12
N ALA A 58 17.91 -4.81 2.92
CA ALA A 58 16.77 -4.95 3.83
C ALA A 58 17.17 -5.56 5.18
N ASP A 59 18.28 -6.32 5.20
CA ASP A 59 18.85 -6.94 6.40
C ASP A 59 19.82 -6.01 7.17
N SER A 60 20.16 -4.83 6.61
CA SER A 60 21.10 -3.87 7.22
C SER A 60 20.46 -2.92 8.23
N ALA A 61 19.14 -2.75 8.17
CA ALA A 61 18.44 -1.89 9.12
C ALA A 61 18.57 -2.48 10.54
N PRO A 62 18.99 -1.69 11.56
CA PRO A 62 19.07 -2.18 12.93
C PRO A 62 17.75 -2.83 13.36
N ARG A 63 17.78 -4.09 13.81
CA ARG A 63 16.57 -4.85 14.17
C ARG A 63 15.68 -4.12 15.19
N ALA A 64 16.27 -3.29 16.04
CA ALA A 64 15.55 -2.43 16.99
C ALA A 64 14.72 -1.34 16.29
N LEU A 65 15.28 -0.69 15.25
CA LEU A 65 14.59 0.31 14.45
C LEU A 65 13.43 -0.33 13.67
N ALA A 66 13.67 -1.47 13.04
CA ALA A 66 12.63 -2.23 12.33
C ALA A 66 11.47 -2.63 13.26
N ARG A 67 11.77 -3.14 14.47
CA ARG A 67 10.75 -3.50 15.46
C ARG A 67 9.92 -2.29 15.90
N ARG A 68 10.57 -1.14 16.12
CA ARG A 68 9.88 0.10 16.48
C ARG A 68 8.99 0.58 15.34
N TYR A 69 9.49 0.57 14.11
CA TYR A 69 8.71 0.92 12.92
C TYR A 69 7.45 0.06 12.79
N TYR A 70 7.58 -1.27 12.87
CA TYR A 70 6.41 -2.16 12.80
C TYR A 70 5.40 -1.86 13.91
N ARG A 71 5.86 -1.58 15.13
CA ARG A 71 4.99 -1.20 16.25
C ARG A 71 4.28 0.15 16.03
N GLU A 72 4.90 1.10 15.34
CA GLU A 72 4.28 2.39 15.02
C GLU A 72 3.41 2.33 13.75
N PHE A 73 3.71 1.43 12.82
CA PHE A 73 3.04 1.30 11.52
C PHE A 73 1.79 0.39 11.56
N PHE A 74 1.87 -0.75 12.24
CA PHE A 74 0.78 -1.72 12.24
C PHE A 74 -0.50 -1.24 12.95
N PRO A 75 -0.48 -0.52 14.09
CA PRO A 75 -1.72 -0.07 14.72
C PRO A 75 -2.55 0.88 13.85
N PRO A 76 -1.96 1.94 13.23
CA PRO A 76 -2.70 2.78 12.28
C PRO A 76 -3.20 2.02 11.06
N MET A 77 -2.41 1.07 10.54
CA MET A 77 -2.82 0.24 9.41
C MET A 77 -4.00 -0.67 9.78
N GLY A 78 -3.96 -1.28 10.97
CA GLY A 78 -5.08 -2.06 11.51
C GLY A 78 -6.34 -1.21 11.67
N ALA A 79 -6.20 0.01 12.19
CA ALA A 79 -7.30 0.96 12.28
C ALA A 79 -7.86 1.32 10.90
N TYR A 80 -7.00 1.59 9.91
CA TYR A 80 -7.41 1.85 8.52
C TYR A 80 -8.21 0.68 7.95
N VAL A 81 -7.73 -0.56 8.10
CA VAL A 81 -8.43 -1.77 7.61
C VAL A 81 -9.79 -1.90 8.27
N VAL A 82 -9.88 -1.77 9.60
CA VAL A 82 -11.15 -1.82 10.34
C VAL A 82 -12.10 -0.74 9.84
N VAL A 83 -11.64 0.52 9.75
CA VAL A 83 -12.45 1.62 9.22
C VAL A 83 -12.96 1.28 7.82
N MET A 84 -12.11 0.79 6.92
CA MET A 84 -12.48 0.47 5.54
C MET A 84 -13.53 -0.66 5.45
N LEU A 85 -13.44 -1.67 6.33
CA LEU A 85 -14.39 -2.78 6.37
C LEU A 85 -15.78 -2.34 6.83
N PHE A 86 -15.83 -1.41 7.79
CA PHE A 86 -17.09 -0.91 8.35
C PHE A 86 -17.55 0.41 7.73
N TRP A 87 -16.78 1.02 6.81
CA TRP A 87 -17.02 2.38 6.32
C TRP A 87 -18.44 2.54 5.78
N LYS A 88 -18.87 1.68 4.85
CA LYS A 88 -20.20 1.76 4.27
C LYS A 88 -21.30 1.70 5.34
N ARG A 89 -21.19 0.75 6.28
CA ARG A 89 -22.14 0.60 7.39
C ARG A 89 -22.15 1.84 8.30
N LEU A 90 -20.98 2.43 8.57
CA LEU A 90 -20.84 3.64 9.37
C LEU A 90 -21.49 4.84 8.68
N LEU A 91 -21.28 5.02 7.38
CA LEU A 91 -21.90 6.09 6.60
C LEU A 91 -23.42 5.94 6.54
N ASP A 92 -23.92 4.72 6.35
CA ASP A 92 -25.36 4.44 6.27
C ASP A 92 -26.07 4.62 7.62
N SER A 93 -25.34 4.50 8.75
CA SER A 93 -25.88 4.66 10.11
C SER A 93 -25.99 6.12 10.60
N VAL A 94 -25.49 7.08 9.82
CA VAL A 94 -25.34 8.47 10.24
C VAL A 94 -26.18 9.41 9.36
N ASP A 95 -27.24 9.96 9.95
CA ASP A 95 -28.12 10.92 9.26
C ASP A 95 -27.59 12.37 9.35
N ALA A 96 -26.88 12.71 10.43
CA ALA A 96 -26.39 14.07 10.66
C ALA A 96 -25.25 14.43 9.69
N HIS A 97 -25.40 15.54 8.95
CA HIS A 97 -24.44 15.96 7.92
C HIS A 97 -23.01 16.14 8.43
N TRP A 98 -22.83 16.78 9.60
CA TRP A 98 -21.51 16.99 10.19
C TRP A 98 -20.83 15.67 10.58
N LEU A 99 -21.59 14.69 11.08
CA LEU A 99 -21.05 13.40 11.48
C LEU A 99 -20.67 12.56 10.24
N ARG A 100 -21.41 12.70 9.15
CA ARG A 100 -21.08 12.09 7.85
C ARG A 100 -19.75 12.59 7.29
N VAL A 101 -19.44 13.89 7.44
CA VAL A 101 -18.14 14.46 7.07
C VAL A 101 -17.00 13.84 7.90
N VAL A 102 -17.19 13.75 9.21
CA VAL A 102 -16.18 13.12 10.11
C VAL A 102 -15.92 11.67 9.70
N VAL A 103 -16.98 10.89 9.48
CA VAL A 103 -16.87 9.48 9.06
C VAL A 103 -16.20 9.34 7.69
N ALA A 104 -16.50 10.22 6.74
CA ALA A 104 -15.87 10.21 5.42
C ALA A 104 -14.36 10.52 5.47
N LEU A 105 -13.90 11.28 6.46
CA LEU A 105 -12.50 11.67 6.63
C LEU A 105 -11.69 10.74 7.55
N LEU A 106 -12.34 9.84 8.30
CA LEU A 106 -11.68 8.86 9.17
C LEU A 106 -10.53 8.09 8.49
N PRO A 107 -10.69 7.51 7.30
CA PRO A 107 -9.60 6.78 6.65
C PRO A 107 -8.44 7.69 6.26
N ALA A 108 -8.70 8.94 5.84
CA ALA A 108 -7.65 9.91 5.59
C ALA A 108 -6.87 10.25 6.87
N LEU A 109 -7.56 10.34 8.02
CA LEU A 109 -6.91 10.53 9.33
C LEU A 109 -6.02 9.34 9.70
N THR A 110 -6.50 8.10 9.52
CA THR A 110 -5.67 6.91 9.77
C THR A 110 -4.45 6.84 8.85
N LEU A 111 -4.59 7.25 7.58
CA LEU A 111 -3.47 7.36 6.65
C LEU A 111 -2.46 8.43 7.08
N ALA A 112 -2.90 9.56 7.63
CA ALA A 112 -1.98 10.58 8.17
C ALA A 112 -1.11 10.03 9.31
N LEU A 113 -1.66 9.15 10.15
CA LEU A 113 -0.90 8.45 11.20
C LEU A 113 0.15 7.48 10.61
N VAL A 114 -0.20 6.77 9.52
CA VAL A 114 0.75 5.92 8.78
C VAL A 114 1.88 6.76 8.20
N ILE A 115 1.57 7.89 7.56
CA ILE A 115 2.57 8.82 6.99
C ILE A 115 3.51 9.32 8.09
N ARG A 116 2.98 9.67 9.27
CA ARG A 116 3.80 10.05 10.42
C ARG A 116 4.75 8.94 10.88
N ALA A 117 4.28 7.69 10.92
CA ALA A 117 5.12 6.55 11.28
C ALA A 117 6.26 6.33 10.27
N VAL A 118 5.96 6.45 8.97
CA VAL A 118 6.96 6.37 7.89
C VAL A 118 7.96 7.52 7.98
N ALA A 119 7.49 8.76 8.17
CA ALA A 119 8.37 9.93 8.28
C ALA A 119 9.35 9.81 9.46
N ARG A 120 8.89 9.28 10.61
CA ARG A 120 9.75 8.98 11.76
C ARG A 120 10.78 7.92 11.45
N PHE A 121 10.38 6.85 10.78
CA PHE A 121 11.30 5.80 10.36
C PHE A 121 12.39 6.30 9.42
N VAL A 122 12.04 7.11 8.41
CA VAL A 122 13.01 7.71 7.48
C VAL A 122 13.98 8.64 8.22
N ARG A 123 13.50 9.38 9.23
CA ARG A 123 14.34 10.27 10.05
C ARG A 123 15.32 9.52 10.95
N ASP A 124 14.87 8.40 11.52
CA ASP A 124 15.65 7.58 12.46
C ASP A 124 16.52 6.51 11.74
N SER A 125 16.45 6.44 10.42
CA SER A 125 17.28 5.56 9.58
C SER A 125 18.70 6.11 9.42
N ASP A 126 19.64 5.24 9.09
CA ASP A 126 21.01 5.64 8.72
C ASP A 126 21.02 6.49 7.44
N GLU A 127 22.16 7.11 7.12
CA GLU A 127 22.27 8.03 5.97
C GLU A 127 21.99 7.34 4.63
N LEU A 128 22.49 6.12 4.44
CA LEU A 128 22.32 5.37 3.20
C LEU A 128 20.86 4.96 2.99
N GLN A 129 20.22 4.39 4.02
CA GLN A 129 18.83 3.98 3.98
C GLN A 129 17.92 5.19 3.84
N ARG A 130 18.16 6.28 4.59
CA ARG A 130 17.41 7.54 4.43
C ARG A 130 17.52 8.08 3.00
N ARG A 131 18.71 8.01 2.38
CA ARG A 131 18.90 8.42 0.99
C ARG A 131 18.10 7.55 0.03
N ILE A 132 18.15 6.22 0.18
CA ILE A 132 17.36 5.28 -0.65
C ILE A 132 15.87 5.58 -0.51
N GLU A 133 15.37 5.74 0.73
CA GLU A 133 13.95 6.02 0.99
C GLU A 133 13.50 7.33 0.34
N LEU A 134 14.24 8.42 0.55
CA LEU A 134 13.88 9.74 0.00
C LEU A 134 13.99 9.77 -1.53
N GLU A 135 15.03 9.18 -2.10
CA GLU A 135 15.21 9.07 -3.55
C GLU A 135 14.05 8.27 -4.17
N SER A 136 13.67 7.15 -3.54
CA SER A 136 12.56 6.34 -4.02
C SER A 136 11.21 7.03 -3.89
N ILE A 137 10.97 7.77 -2.81
CA ILE A 137 9.75 8.58 -2.65
C ILE A 137 9.70 9.67 -3.71
N ALA A 138 10.81 10.37 -3.97
CA ALA A 138 10.86 11.46 -4.94
C ALA A 138 10.56 10.96 -6.36
N ILE A 139 11.21 9.86 -6.79
CA ILE A 139 10.97 9.27 -8.10
C ILE A 139 9.53 8.75 -8.20
N ALA A 140 9.03 8.06 -7.18
CA ALA A 140 7.67 7.55 -7.18
C ALA A 140 6.62 8.67 -7.25
N ALA A 141 6.78 9.73 -6.45
CA ALA A 141 5.91 10.89 -6.49
C ALA A 141 5.93 11.56 -7.87
N GLY A 142 7.13 11.76 -8.45
CA GLY A 142 7.27 12.32 -9.79
C GLY A 142 6.56 11.50 -10.86
N LEU A 143 6.74 10.17 -10.84
CA LEU A 143 6.09 9.25 -11.78
C LEU A 143 4.57 9.24 -11.61
N THR A 144 4.08 9.12 -10.37
CA THR A 144 2.63 9.10 -10.10
C THR A 144 1.98 10.43 -10.49
N CYS A 145 2.58 11.57 -10.15
CA CYS A 145 2.09 12.88 -10.58
C CYS A 145 2.11 13.04 -12.10
N GLY A 146 3.18 12.60 -12.77
CA GLY A 146 3.29 12.66 -14.23
C GLY A 146 2.22 11.81 -14.93
N VAL A 147 2.00 10.58 -14.46
CA VAL A 147 0.94 9.70 -14.99
C VAL A 147 -0.44 10.27 -14.73
N TYR A 148 -0.69 10.80 -13.52
CA TYR A 148 -1.97 11.42 -13.18
C TYR A 148 -2.26 12.66 -14.05
N MET A 149 -1.24 13.50 -14.28
CA MET A 149 -1.35 14.66 -15.17
C MET A 149 -1.60 14.23 -16.62
N ALA A 150 -0.89 13.22 -17.13
CA ALA A 150 -1.11 12.68 -18.47
C ALA A 150 -2.53 12.13 -18.63
N ALA A 151 -3.04 11.39 -17.64
CA ALA A 151 -4.43 10.93 -17.60
C ALA A 151 -5.41 12.12 -17.59
N GLY A 152 -5.10 13.19 -16.85
CA GLY A 152 -5.87 14.44 -16.86
C GLY A 152 -5.97 15.07 -18.25
N PHE A 153 -4.88 15.11 -19.02
CA PHE A 153 -4.91 15.59 -20.41
C PHE A 153 -5.73 14.70 -21.33
N LEU A 154 -5.62 13.37 -21.19
CA LEU A 154 -6.44 12.43 -21.96
C LEU A 154 -7.93 12.58 -21.64
N GLN A 155 -8.27 12.84 -20.38
CA GLN A 155 -9.64 13.10 -19.95
C GLN A 155 -10.15 14.45 -20.47
N ALA A 156 -9.31 15.49 -20.45
CA ALA A 156 -9.64 16.79 -21.04
C ALA A 156 -9.90 16.69 -22.55
N ALA A 157 -9.12 15.86 -23.25
CA ALA A 157 -9.31 15.55 -24.66
C ALA A 157 -10.48 14.59 -24.96
N GLN A 158 -11.27 14.21 -23.94
CA GLN A 158 -12.41 13.27 -24.04
C GLN A 158 -12.01 11.87 -24.57
N VAL A 159 -10.73 11.50 -24.48
CA VAL A 159 -10.23 10.17 -24.90
C VAL A 159 -10.56 9.12 -23.85
N ILE A 160 -10.53 9.50 -22.56
CA ILE A 160 -10.87 8.64 -21.43
C ILE A 160 -11.93 9.30 -20.54
N ALA A 161 -12.82 8.50 -19.98
CA ALA A 161 -13.83 8.95 -19.01
C ALA A 161 -13.68 8.15 -17.72
N VAL A 162 -13.01 8.73 -16.73
CA VAL A 162 -12.82 8.11 -15.41
C VAL A 162 -13.58 8.94 -14.36
N PRO A 163 -14.37 8.31 -13.47
CA PRO A 163 -15.00 9.01 -12.36
C PRO A 163 -13.94 9.68 -11.47
N ALA A 164 -14.13 10.96 -11.17
CA ALA A 164 -13.16 11.75 -10.39
C ALA A 164 -12.89 11.16 -9.00
N SER A 165 -13.93 10.62 -8.33
CA SER A 165 -13.80 9.95 -7.04
C SER A 165 -12.88 8.74 -7.10
N SER A 166 -13.05 7.89 -8.12
CA SER A 166 -12.18 6.73 -8.35
C SER A 166 -10.74 7.18 -8.60
N ALA A 167 -10.54 8.18 -9.46
CA ALA A 167 -9.20 8.71 -9.74
C ALA A 167 -8.51 9.22 -8.45
N MET A 168 -9.19 10.01 -7.63
CA MET A 168 -8.68 10.56 -6.38
C MET A 168 -8.30 9.47 -5.35
N LEU A 169 -9.13 8.44 -5.22
CA LEU A 169 -8.89 7.34 -4.28
C LEU A 169 -7.69 6.46 -4.71
N TRP A 170 -7.43 6.34 -6.01
CA TRP A 170 -6.38 5.48 -6.55
C TRP A 170 -4.99 6.14 -6.60
N VAL A 171 -4.88 7.47 -6.44
CA VAL A 171 -3.58 8.17 -6.45
C VAL A 171 -2.65 7.63 -5.37
N PHE A 172 -3.12 7.51 -4.13
CA PHE A 172 -2.29 7.07 -3.02
C PHE A 172 -1.86 5.59 -3.15
N PRO A 173 -2.76 4.63 -3.46
CA PRO A 173 -2.35 3.26 -3.82
C PRO A 173 -1.33 3.19 -4.96
N ALA A 174 -1.53 3.99 -6.03
CA ALA A 174 -0.59 4.05 -7.14
C ALA A 174 0.79 4.53 -6.68
N LEU A 175 0.85 5.59 -5.87
CA LEU A 175 2.09 6.07 -5.27
C LEU A 175 2.79 4.98 -4.45
N CYS A 176 2.06 4.26 -3.59
CA CYS A 176 2.62 3.18 -2.80
C CYS A 176 3.18 2.05 -3.65
N MET A 177 2.48 1.65 -4.73
CA MET A 177 2.93 0.62 -5.66
C MET A 177 4.19 1.07 -6.41
N THR A 178 4.20 2.28 -6.96
CA THR A 178 5.36 2.84 -7.66
C THR A 178 6.55 2.98 -6.71
N TYR A 179 6.34 3.46 -5.49
CA TYR A 179 7.37 3.53 -4.45
C TYR A 179 7.96 2.15 -4.15
N GLY A 180 7.14 1.11 -3.99
CA GLY A 180 7.62 -0.26 -3.76
C GLY A 180 8.55 -0.75 -4.88
N VAL A 181 8.16 -0.54 -6.14
CA VAL A 181 8.96 -0.90 -7.32
C VAL A 181 10.27 -0.11 -7.37
N VAL A 182 10.18 1.21 -7.24
CA VAL A 182 11.34 2.11 -7.31
C VAL A 182 12.31 1.82 -6.17
N LYS A 183 11.82 1.56 -4.96
CA LYS A 183 12.65 1.18 -3.81
C LYS A 183 13.45 -0.09 -4.07
N VAL A 184 12.80 -1.11 -4.63
CA VAL A 184 13.50 -2.36 -5.00
C VAL A 184 14.56 -2.10 -6.07
N ALA A 185 14.29 -1.23 -7.06
CA ALA A 185 15.25 -0.86 -8.08
C ALA A 185 16.43 -0.05 -7.52
N ASN A 186 16.17 0.96 -6.70
CA ASN A 186 17.20 1.80 -6.09
C ASN A 186 18.07 1.01 -5.12
N ALA A 187 17.48 0.16 -4.29
CA ALA A 187 18.23 -0.70 -3.38
C ALA A 187 19.24 -1.56 -4.14
N ARG A 188 18.91 -2.06 -5.33
CA ARG A 188 19.86 -2.85 -6.15
C ARG A 188 21.06 -2.06 -6.66
N ARG A 189 20.97 -0.73 -6.79
CA ARG A 189 22.06 0.12 -7.28
C ARG A 189 23.16 0.31 -6.24
N TYR A 190 22.81 0.21 -4.95
CA TYR A 190 23.72 0.40 -3.83
C TYR A 190 24.25 -0.93 -3.27
N GLN A 191 24.05 -2.04 -4.00
CA GLN A 191 24.64 -3.36 -3.75
C GLN A 191 25.80 -3.60 -4.69
#